data_AF-A0A2A4YJC8-F1
#
_entry.id   AF-A0A2A4YJC8-F1
#
_cell.length_a   1.000
_cell.length_b   1.000
_cell.length_c   1.000
_cell.angle_alpha   90.00
_cell.angle_beta   90.00
_cell.angle_gamma   90.00
#
_symmetry.space_group_name_H-M   'P 1'
#
loop_
_entity.id
_entity.type
_entity.pdbx_description
1 polymer ?
#
loop_
_entity_poly.entity_id
_entity_poly.type
_entity_poly.pdbx_seq_one_letter_code
_entity_poly.pdbx_strand_id
1 'polypeptide(L)'
;MINSKVPTQATFSLTLNQQLKGTPVLDNPVFEYYYNWNFEKSVGIAMLKSINGTPVNITLHPLGIQANIDFMTDMEPTTYSVNASNDDSSALIDIVIYRVILDINLASGDRSGATMFNEDGSNIQASFGFSKENTKRNLPQEQEA
;
A
#
# COMPACT_ATOMS: atom_id res chain seq x y z
N MET A 1 -12.98 -24.48 -5.00
CA MET A 1 -12.39 -23.32 -5.70
C MET A 1 -13.02 -22.07 -5.12
N ILE A 2 -12.24 -21.14 -4.59
CA ILE A 2 -12.77 -19.84 -4.17
C ILE A 2 -13.11 -19.10 -5.47
N ASN A 3 -14.39 -18.87 -5.72
CA ASN A 3 -14.84 -18.09 -6.88
C ASN A 3 -14.61 -16.61 -6.55
N SER A 4 -13.33 -16.23 -6.52
CA SER A 4 -12.87 -14.90 -6.15
C SER A 4 -13.20 -13.93 -7.27
N LYS A 5 -13.88 -12.82 -6.96
CA LYS A 5 -14.05 -11.69 -7.91
C LYS A 5 -12.74 -10.95 -8.16
N VAL A 6 -11.69 -11.27 -7.39
CA VAL A 6 -10.36 -10.67 -7.50
C VAL A 6 -9.58 -11.39 -8.60
N PRO A 7 -9.13 -10.68 -9.64
CA PRO A 7 -8.27 -11.28 -10.67
C PRO A 7 -6.92 -11.70 -10.07
N THR A 8 -6.22 -12.62 -10.74
CA THR A 8 -4.87 -13.04 -10.31
C THR A 8 -3.84 -11.93 -10.42
N GLN A 9 -4.08 -10.89 -11.22
CA GLN A 9 -3.23 -9.72 -11.29
C GLN A 9 -4.05 -8.48 -11.66
N ALA A 10 -3.64 -7.31 -11.20
CA ALA A 10 -4.19 -6.04 -11.66
C ALA A 10 -3.24 -4.87 -11.38
N THR A 11 -3.41 -3.80 -12.16
CA THR A 11 -2.91 -2.46 -11.86
C THR A 11 -4.10 -1.57 -11.54
N PHE A 12 -3.99 -0.75 -10.49
CA PHE A 12 -5.04 0.18 -10.09
C PHE A 12 -4.45 1.33 -9.27
N SER A 13 -5.24 2.39 -9.09
CA SER A 13 -4.85 3.55 -8.30
C SER A 13 -5.74 3.70 -7.07
N LEU A 14 -5.16 4.17 -5.96
CA LEU A 14 -5.87 4.57 -4.75
C LEU A 14 -5.48 5.99 -4.39
N THR A 15 -6.47 6.83 -4.06
CA THR A 15 -6.22 8.15 -3.48
C THR A 15 -6.20 8.04 -1.96
N LEU A 16 -5.13 8.50 -1.32
CA LEU A 16 -5.04 8.53 0.15
C LEU A 16 -5.75 9.78 0.69
N ASN A 17 -7.08 9.72 0.77
CA ASN A 17 -7.95 10.83 1.16
C ASN A 17 -8.39 10.82 2.64
N GLN A 18 -7.83 9.94 3.46
CA GLN A 18 -8.11 9.86 4.89
C GLN A 18 -6.82 10.05 5.71
N GLN A 19 -6.90 10.84 6.78
CA GLN A 19 -5.84 10.97 7.78
C GLN A 19 -6.20 10.11 9.00
N LEU A 20 -5.43 9.07 9.27
CA LEU A 20 -5.69 8.17 10.41
C LEU A 20 -4.92 8.57 11.69
N LYS A 21 -3.79 9.26 11.54
CA LYS A 21 -2.91 9.73 12.63
C LYS A 21 -1.97 10.84 12.15
N GLY A 22 -1.71 11.86 12.97
CA GLY A 22 -0.74 12.92 12.66
C GLY A 22 -1.25 13.92 11.62
N THR A 23 -0.34 14.58 10.91
CA THR A 23 -0.68 15.54 9.83
C THR A 23 -0.50 14.90 8.45
N PRO A 24 -1.31 15.27 7.44
CA PRO A 24 -1.06 14.85 6.06
C PRO A 24 0.34 15.28 5.60
N VAL A 25 1.06 14.36 4.97
CA VAL A 25 2.38 14.62 4.36
C VAL A 25 2.20 15.09 2.92
N LEU A 26 1.23 14.53 2.21
CA LEU A 26 0.80 14.95 0.88
C LEU A 26 -0.70 15.24 0.86
N ASP A 27 -1.15 16.17 0.03
CA ASP A 27 -2.57 16.43 -0.15
C ASP A 27 -3.18 15.44 -1.15
N ASN A 28 -4.08 14.58 -0.67
CA ASN A 28 -4.82 13.58 -1.46
C ASN A 28 -3.97 12.86 -2.54
N PRO A 29 -2.81 12.28 -2.19
CA PRO A 29 -1.91 11.72 -3.20
C PRO A 29 -2.51 10.48 -3.87
N VAL A 30 -2.16 10.25 -5.13
CA VAL A 30 -2.59 9.11 -5.92
C VAL A 30 -1.46 8.08 -5.98
N PHE A 31 -1.73 6.91 -5.42
CA PHE A 31 -0.81 5.79 -5.36
C PHE A 31 -1.22 4.74 -6.40
N GLU A 32 -0.32 4.40 -7.33
CA GLU A 32 -0.56 3.33 -8.31
C GLU A 32 0.05 2.03 -7.83
N TYR A 33 -0.76 0.99 -7.71
CA TYR A 33 -0.34 -0.34 -7.30
C TYR A 33 -0.40 -1.32 -8.46
N TYR A 34 0.42 -2.35 -8.37
CA TYR A 34 0.27 -3.60 -9.11
C TYR A 34 0.37 -4.78 -8.14
N TYR A 35 -0.35 -5.86 -8.42
CA TYR A 35 -0.12 -7.14 -7.75
C TYR A 35 -0.24 -8.31 -8.70
N ASN A 36 0.38 -9.41 -8.31
CA ASN A 36 0.19 -10.75 -8.85
C ASN A 36 -0.02 -11.72 -7.68
N TRP A 37 -1.10 -12.49 -7.73
CA TRP A 37 -1.51 -13.45 -6.72
C TRP A 37 -1.76 -14.83 -7.35
N ASN A 38 -1.14 -15.84 -6.77
CA ASN A 38 -1.42 -17.24 -7.05
C ASN A 38 -2.35 -17.81 -5.97
N PHE A 39 -3.63 -17.94 -6.29
CA PHE A 39 -4.65 -18.48 -5.36
C PHE A 39 -4.42 -19.95 -4.98
N GLU A 40 -3.84 -20.76 -5.86
CA GLU A 40 -3.59 -22.19 -5.59
C GLU A 40 -2.50 -22.36 -4.54
N LYS A 41 -1.44 -21.57 -4.64
CA LYS A 41 -0.29 -21.60 -3.74
C LYS A 41 -0.43 -20.66 -2.54
N SER A 42 -1.44 -19.80 -2.56
CA SER A 42 -1.64 -18.75 -1.54
C SER A 42 -0.42 -17.85 -1.35
N VAL A 43 0.25 -17.52 -2.45
CA VAL A 43 1.42 -16.63 -2.47
C VAL A 43 1.26 -15.59 -3.55
N GLY A 44 1.96 -14.47 -3.40
CA GLY A 44 1.96 -13.41 -4.39
C GLY A 44 2.93 -12.31 -4.02
N ILE A 45 2.90 -11.24 -4.81
CA ILE A 45 3.70 -10.04 -4.61
C ILE A 45 2.90 -8.82 -5.08
N ALA A 46 3.09 -7.70 -4.41
CA ALA A 46 2.57 -6.42 -4.84
C ALA A 46 3.69 -5.39 -4.97
N MET A 47 3.41 -4.30 -5.68
CA MET A 47 4.33 -3.20 -5.89
C MET A 47 3.55 -1.90 -5.87
N LEU A 48 4.00 -0.92 -5.08
CA LEU A 48 3.64 0.48 -5.26
C LEU A 48 4.49 1.02 -6.40
N LYS A 49 3.89 1.18 -7.58
CA LYS A 49 4.55 1.61 -8.81
C LYS A 49 4.93 3.09 -8.74
N SER A 50 3.98 3.95 -8.39
CA SER A 50 4.17 5.39 -8.40
C SER A 50 3.34 6.13 -7.35
N ILE A 51 3.82 7.30 -6.96
CA ILE A 51 3.10 8.29 -6.16
C ILE A 51 2.99 9.57 -6.99
N ASN A 52 1.77 10.04 -7.24
CA ASN A 52 1.49 11.22 -8.08
C ASN A 52 2.20 11.16 -9.45
N GLY A 53 2.25 9.96 -10.03
CA GLY A 53 2.94 9.70 -11.31
C GLY A 53 4.46 9.57 -11.20
N THR A 54 5.09 9.93 -10.09
CA THR A 54 6.53 9.69 -9.86
C THR A 54 6.78 8.22 -9.55
N PRO A 55 7.60 7.50 -10.34
CA PRO A 55 7.92 6.10 -10.07
C PRO A 55 8.67 5.94 -8.74
N VAL A 56 8.22 4.99 -7.91
CA VAL A 56 8.89 4.61 -6.65
C VAL A 56 9.23 3.11 -6.59
N ASN A 57 8.47 2.26 -7.29
CA ASN A 57 8.71 0.82 -7.45
C ASN A 57 9.01 0.06 -6.15
N ILE A 58 8.21 0.33 -5.11
CA ILE A 58 8.38 -0.29 -3.79
C ILE A 58 7.69 -1.65 -3.77
N THR A 59 8.42 -2.70 -3.40
CA THR A 59 7.87 -4.06 -3.25
C THR A 59 7.07 -4.20 -1.94
N LEU A 60 5.94 -4.89 -2.01
CA LEU A 60 5.15 -5.29 -0.85
C LEU A 60 5.01 -6.82 -0.81
N HIS A 61 5.27 -7.39 0.36
CA HIS A 61 5.27 -8.82 0.64
C HIS A 61 3.94 -9.27 1.22
N PRO A 62 3.49 -10.49 0.90
CA PRO A 62 2.20 -11.00 1.38
C PRO A 62 2.22 -11.24 2.89
N LEU A 63 1.18 -10.79 3.59
CA LEU A 63 0.97 -11.06 5.01
C LEU A 63 0.19 -12.37 5.28
N GLY A 64 -0.37 -12.97 4.23
CA GLY A 64 -1.19 -14.18 4.30
C GLY A 64 -2.59 -13.98 3.73
N ILE A 65 -3.40 -15.05 3.77
CA ILE A 65 -4.80 -15.02 3.36
C ILE A 65 -5.70 -15.38 4.55
N GLN A 66 -6.67 -14.51 4.83
CA GLN A 66 -7.89 -14.90 5.55
C GLN A 66 -9.10 -14.49 4.70
N ALA A 67 -9.65 -13.31 4.96
CA ALA A 67 -10.74 -12.70 4.19
C ALA A 67 -10.24 -11.68 3.14
N ASN A 68 -8.99 -11.27 3.27
CA ASN A 68 -8.31 -10.35 2.36
C ASN A 68 -7.00 -10.98 1.88
N ILE A 69 -6.52 -10.50 0.74
CA ILE A 69 -5.11 -10.57 0.37
C ILE A 69 -4.47 -9.30 0.90
N ASP A 70 -3.57 -9.44 1.86
CA ASP A 70 -2.91 -8.32 2.50
C ASP A 70 -1.43 -8.31 2.12
N PHE A 71 -0.89 -7.13 1.82
CA PHE A 71 0.53 -6.92 1.51
C PHE A 71 1.12 -5.78 2.34
N MET A 72 2.40 -5.86 2.65
CA MET A 72 3.12 -4.85 3.39
C MET A 72 4.59 -4.75 2.97
N THR A 73 5.15 -3.55 2.99
CA THR A 73 6.59 -3.36 2.78
C THR A 73 7.40 -3.89 3.97
N ASP A 74 8.59 -4.39 3.69
CA ASP A 74 9.61 -4.81 4.65
C ASP A 74 10.86 -3.91 4.63
N MET A 75 10.84 -2.84 3.83
CA MET A 75 11.94 -1.88 3.75
C MET A 75 12.08 -1.05 5.02
N GLU A 76 13.33 -0.65 5.32
CA GLU A 76 13.62 0.43 6.27
C GLU A 76 13.02 1.76 5.76
N PRO A 77 12.74 2.73 6.67
CA PRO A 77 12.27 4.04 6.28
C PRO A 77 13.16 4.66 5.21
N THR A 78 12.56 5.08 4.10
CA THR A 78 13.31 5.49 2.91
C THR A 78 12.75 6.80 2.34
N THR A 79 13.65 7.71 1.99
CA THR A 79 13.30 9.00 1.37
C THR A 79 13.06 8.85 -0.12
N TYR A 80 11.98 9.46 -0.62
CA TYR A 80 11.67 9.59 -2.04
C TYR A 80 11.34 11.05 -2.37
N SER A 81 11.88 11.55 -3.48
CA SER A 81 11.45 12.82 -4.07
C SER A 81 10.30 12.56 -5.04
N VAL A 82 9.10 13.03 -4.72
CA VAL A 82 7.88 12.78 -5.51
C VAL A 82 7.17 14.07 -5.88
N ASN A 83 6.32 14.04 -6.90
CA ASN A 83 5.45 15.17 -7.22
C ASN A 83 4.56 15.51 -6.01
N ALA A 84 4.57 16.77 -5.60
CA ALA A 84 3.82 17.26 -4.43
C ALA A 84 2.30 17.14 -4.61
N SER A 85 1.83 17.19 -5.86
CA SER A 85 0.45 17.12 -6.27
C SER A 85 0.28 16.20 -7.49
N ASN A 86 -0.96 15.80 -7.76
CA ASN A 86 -1.35 14.97 -8.89
C ASN A 86 -1.77 15.79 -10.14
N ASP A 87 -1.50 17.09 -10.13
CA ASP A 87 -1.71 18.00 -11.26
C ASP A 87 -0.45 18.09 -12.14
N ASP A 88 -0.47 18.95 -13.16
CA ASP A 88 0.68 19.19 -14.05
C ASP A 88 1.82 19.99 -13.36
N SER A 89 1.79 20.16 -12.04
CA SER A 89 2.86 20.81 -11.28
C SER A 89 4.11 19.94 -11.27
N SER A 90 5.26 20.55 -11.59
CA SER A 90 6.57 19.89 -11.51
C SER A 90 7.25 20.07 -10.16
N ALA A 91 6.52 20.49 -9.11
CA ALA A 91 7.09 20.67 -7.79
C ALA A 91 7.33 19.31 -7.13
N LEU A 92 8.60 19.02 -6.81
CA LEU A 92 8.99 17.83 -6.05
C LEU A 92 9.03 18.14 -4.55
N ILE A 93 8.65 17.16 -3.74
CA ILE A 93 8.78 17.16 -2.29
C ILE A 93 9.44 15.85 -1.84
N ASP A 94 10.33 15.96 -0.86
CA ASP A 94 10.91 14.79 -0.20
C ASP A 94 9.97 14.28 0.87
N ILE A 95 9.65 12.98 0.78
CA ILE A 95 8.85 12.27 1.77
C ILE A 95 9.66 11.07 2.28
N VAL A 96 9.48 10.73 3.55
CA VAL A 96 10.00 9.47 4.09
C VAL A 96 8.84 8.49 4.19
N ILE A 97 8.97 7.35 3.51
CA ILE A 97 8.02 6.25 3.59
C ILE A 97 8.55 5.25 4.62
N TYR A 98 7.85 5.13 5.75
CA TYR A 98 8.11 4.13 6.78
C TYR A 98 7.58 2.76 6.35
N ARG A 99 6.35 2.73 5.86
CA ARG A 99 5.64 1.49 5.54
C ARG A 99 4.47 1.73 4.60
N VAL A 100 4.27 0.83 3.65
CA VAL A 100 3.05 0.80 2.81
C VAL A 100 2.29 -0.50 3.08
N ILE A 101 0.97 -0.40 3.19
CA ILE A 101 0.06 -1.52 3.41
C ILE A 101 -1.00 -1.49 2.30
N LEU A 102 -1.31 -2.64 1.74
CA LEU A 102 -2.35 -2.83 0.73
C LEU A 102 -3.25 -4.00 1.12
N ASP A 103 -4.56 -3.77 1.10
CA ASP A 103 -5.58 -4.77 1.40
C ASP A 103 -6.50 -4.96 0.18
N ILE A 104 -6.81 -6.21 -0.13
CA ILE A 104 -7.73 -6.58 -1.21
C ILE A 104 -8.78 -7.54 -0.67
N ASN A 105 -10.04 -7.11 -0.63
CA ASN A 105 -11.14 -7.93 -0.13
C ASN A 105 -11.51 -9.02 -1.14
N LEU A 106 -11.44 -10.29 -0.73
CA LEU A 106 -11.69 -11.43 -1.63
C LEU A 106 -13.16 -11.55 -2.06
N ALA A 107 -14.10 -11.07 -1.25
CA ALA A 107 -15.53 -11.20 -1.50
C ALA A 107 -16.08 -10.08 -2.41
N SER A 108 -15.70 -8.83 -2.15
CA SER A 108 -16.14 -7.67 -2.92
C SER A 108 -15.21 -7.31 -4.08
N GLY A 109 -13.91 -7.57 -3.92
CA GLY A 109 -12.87 -7.08 -4.84
C GLY A 109 -12.39 -5.66 -4.54
N ASP A 110 -12.93 -5.04 -3.49
CA ASP A 110 -12.53 -3.70 -3.05
C ASP A 110 -11.07 -3.70 -2.62
N ARG A 111 -10.38 -2.59 -2.91
CA ARG A 111 -8.99 -2.38 -2.53
C ARG A 111 -8.90 -1.16 -1.65
N SER A 112 -8.09 -1.25 -0.62
CA SER A 112 -7.74 -0.11 0.21
C SER A 112 -6.27 -0.19 0.60
N GLY A 113 -5.68 0.95 0.93
CA GLY A 113 -4.27 1.02 1.29
C GLY A 113 -3.98 2.12 2.28
N ALA A 114 -2.87 2.00 2.96
CA ALA A 114 -2.36 3.02 3.86
C ALA A 114 -0.85 3.15 3.72
N THR A 115 -0.36 4.36 3.99
CA THR A 115 1.07 4.64 4.07
C THR A 115 1.36 5.33 5.40
N MET A 116 2.37 4.80 6.09
CA MET A 116 2.98 5.42 7.24
C MET A 116 4.18 6.23 6.75
N PHE A 117 4.20 7.50 7.09
CA PHE A 117 5.25 8.45 6.71
C PHE A 117 6.09 8.86 7.91
N ASN A 118 7.21 9.52 7.63
CA ASN A 118 8.28 9.90 8.55
C ASN A 118 9.09 8.70 9.02
N GLU A 119 10.28 8.95 9.57
CA GLU A 119 11.20 7.90 10.08
C GLU A 119 10.57 6.98 11.14
N ASP A 120 9.52 7.42 11.81
CA ASP A 120 8.87 6.73 12.94
C ASP A 120 7.43 6.27 12.63
N GLY A 121 6.92 6.50 11.41
CA GLY A 121 5.54 6.20 11.08
C GLY A 121 4.51 7.03 11.86
N SER A 122 4.87 8.22 12.33
CA SER A 122 4.00 9.12 13.10
C SER A 122 2.79 9.60 12.30
N ASN A 123 2.92 9.74 10.98
CA ASN A 123 1.86 10.21 10.10
C ASN A 123 1.29 9.03 9.29
N ILE A 124 -0.03 8.87 9.29
CA ILE A 124 -0.69 7.77 8.57
C ILE A 124 -1.79 8.34 7.68
N GLN A 125 -1.63 8.21 6.37
CA GLN A 125 -2.67 8.47 5.37
C GLN A 125 -3.17 7.17 4.78
N ALA A 126 -4.45 7.12 4.47
CA ALA A 126 -5.10 5.94 3.93
C ALA A 126 -6.12 6.30 2.87
N SER A 127 -6.44 5.34 2.01
CA SER A 127 -7.58 5.44 1.11
C SER A 127 -8.88 5.20 1.86
N PHE A 128 -9.98 5.66 1.28
CA PHE A 128 -11.33 5.33 1.76
C PHE A 128 -11.50 3.82 1.96
N GLY A 129 -12.15 3.45 3.07
CA GLY A 129 -12.45 2.06 3.41
C GLY A 129 -11.30 1.28 4.05
N PHE A 130 -10.13 1.89 4.25
CA PHE A 130 -9.03 1.23 4.98
C PHE A 130 -9.33 1.15 6.49
N SER A 131 -9.11 -0.02 7.09
CA SER A 131 -9.30 -0.20 8.54
C SER A 131 -8.06 0.23 9.31
N LYS A 132 -8.22 1.14 10.28
CA LYS A 132 -7.11 1.58 11.15
C LYS A 132 -6.47 0.43 11.94
N GLU A 133 -7.20 -0.65 12.21
CA GLU A 133 -6.62 -1.82 12.90
C GLU A 133 -5.53 -2.50 12.05
N ASN A 134 -5.59 -2.37 10.73
CA ASN A 134 -4.62 -2.98 9.83
C ASN A 134 -3.25 -2.29 9.89
N THR A 135 -3.16 -1.07 10.44
CA THR A 135 -1.87 -0.39 10.64
C THR A 135 -1.03 -1.01 11.76
N LYS A 136 -1.61 -1.91 12.58
CA LYS A 136 -0.91 -2.59 13.69
C LYS A 136 -0.33 -3.95 13.27
N ARG A 137 -0.51 -4.36 12.02
CA ARG A 137 -0.01 -5.64 11.51
C ARG A 137 1.52 -5.66 11.46
N ASN A 138 2.07 -6.85 11.62
CA ASN A 138 3.48 -7.14 11.46
C ASN A 138 3.66 -8.09 10.28
N LEU A 139 4.84 -8.08 9.65
CA LEU A 139 5.19 -9.13 8.70
C LEU A 139 5.12 -10.48 9.42
N PRO A 140 4.72 -11.56 8.73
CA PRO A 140 4.91 -12.90 9.27
C PRO A 140 6.38 -13.04 9.69
N GLN A 141 6.62 -13.49 10.92
CA GLN A 141 7.96 -13.91 11.29
C GLN A 141 8.33 -15.07 10.37
N GLU A 142 9.51 -15.02 9.75
CA GLU A 142 10.05 -16.20 9.07
C GLU A 142 9.99 -17.35 10.08
N GLN A 143 9.23 -18.40 9.77
CA GLN A 143 9.35 -19.64 10.52
C GLN A 143 10.76 -20.14 10.22
N GLU A 144 11.68 -19.98 11.17
CA GLU A 144 12.96 -20.70 11.15
C GLU A 144 12.62 -22.18 10.93
N ALA A 145 13.08 -22.71 9.81
CA ALA A 145 12.85 -24.10 9.39
C ALA A 145 13.65 -25.09 10.26
#